data_AF-A0A0F2I389-F1
#
_entry.id   AF-A0A0F2I389-F1
#
_cell.length_a   1.000
_cell.length_b   1.000
_cell.length_c   1.000
_cell.angle_alpha   90.00
_cell.angle_beta   90.00
_cell.angle_gamma   90.00
#
_symmetry.space_group_name_H-M   'P 1'
#
loop_
_entity.id
_entity.type
_entity.pdbx_description
1 polymer ?
#
loop_
_entity_poly.entity_id
_entity_poly.type
_entity_poly.pdbx_seq_one_letter_code
_entity_poly.pdbx_strand_id
1 'polypeptide(L)'
;MSDNKLEGIDEFPLTSASAKKLINELASNHTARVYISSHARERMEQRGVTRMQVFQVLSNKHSRITEAPHQTPRGDWKCNLQGMAAGEIVEVVVSLKRHENDPSAFVVTVIVK
;
A
#
# COMPACT_ATOMS: atom_id res chain seq x y z
N MET A 1 12.54 6.92 -22.90
CA MET A 1 12.11 6.71 -21.51
C MET A 1 10.59 6.72 -21.56
N SER A 2 9.96 5.57 -21.44
CA SER A 2 8.51 5.46 -21.61
C SER A 2 7.83 6.30 -20.53
N ASP A 3 6.96 7.21 -20.93
CA ASP A 3 6.03 7.88 -20.03
C ASP A 3 5.17 6.80 -19.37
N ASN A 4 5.60 6.28 -18.22
CA ASN A 4 4.78 5.38 -17.41
C ASN A 4 3.73 6.25 -16.72
N LYS A 5 2.72 6.62 -17.49
CA LYS A 5 1.58 7.37 -16.98
C LYS A 5 0.87 6.48 -15.98
N LEU A 6 0.87 6.91 -14.72
CA LEU A 6 0.16 6.22 -13.66
C LEU A 6 -1.35 6.27 -13.99
N GLU A 7 -1.92 5.14 -14.41
CA GLU A 7 -3.35 5.04 -14.69
C GLU A 7 -4.13 4.85 -13.40
N GLY A 8 -5.08 5.74 -13.15
CA GLY A 8 -6.08 5.55 -12.11
C GLY A 8 -7.03 4.40 -12.46
N ILE A 9 -7.70 3.87 -11.44
CA ILE A 9 -8.73 2.85 -11.57
C ILE A 9 -10.05 3.46 -11.13
N ASP A 10 -10.93 3.75 -12.08
CA ASP A 10 -12.30 4.21 -11.81
C ASP A 10 -13.23 3.00 -11.65
N GLU A 11 -13.13 2.35 -10.48
CA GLU A 11 -13.93 1.19 -10.11
C GLU A 11 -14.63 1.44 -8.78
N PHE A 12 -15.94 1.18 -8.71
CA PHE A 12 -16.72 1.29 -7.48
C PHE A 12 -17.64 0.07 -7.29
N PRO A 13 -17.52 -0.69 -6.18
CA PRO A 13 -16.51 -0.54 -5.12
C PRO A 13 -15.12 -0.98 -5.61
N LEU A 14 -14.06 -0.36 -5.08
CA LEU A 14 -12.69 -0.74 -5.39
C LEU A 14 -12.43 -2.19 -4.96
N THR A 15 -12.13 -3.07 -5.92
CA THR A 15 -11.91 -4.49 -5.60
C THR A 15 -10.52 -4.74 -5.03
N SER A 16 -10.36 -5.85 -4.29
CA SER A 16 -9.07 -6.31 -3.80
C SER A 16 -8.03 -6.48 -4.93
N ALA A 17 -8.45 -6.96 -6.10
CA ALA A 17 -7.58 -7.15 -7.25
C ALA A 17 -7.05 -5.81 -7.78
N SER A 18 -7.95 -4.85 -8.00
CA SER A 18 -7.62 -3.49 -8.45
C SER A 18 -6.76 -2.73 -7.44
N ALA A 19 -7.15 -2.75 -6.16
CA ALA A 19 -6.37 -2.11 -5.09
C ALA A 19 -4.95 -2.67 -5.02
N LYS A 20 -4.79 -4.00 -5.07
CA LYS A 20 -3.48 -4.64 -5.06
C LYS A 20 -2.66 -4.29 -6.30
N LYS A 21 -3.27 -4.27 -7.49
CA LYS A 21 -2.60 -3.85 -8.73
C LYS A 21 -2.08 -2.41 -8.61
N LEU A 22 -2.92 -1.50 -8.13
CA LEU A 22 -2.55 -0.09 -7.97
C LEU A 22 -1.44 0.11 -6.93
N ILE A 23 -1.53 -0.57 -5.78
CA ILE A 23 -0.49 -0.53 -4.73
C ILE A 23 0.83 -1.08 -5.26
N ASN A 24 0.79 -2.16 -6.03
CA ASN A 24 1.96 -2.77 -6.65
C ASN A 24 2.65 -1.81 -7.62
N GLU A 25 1.88 -1.14 -8.48
CA GLU A 25 2.37 -0.16 -9.44
C GLU A 25 2.99 1.05 -8.73
N LEU A 26 2.31 1.57 -7.71
CA LEU A 26 2.82 2.67 -6.89
C LEU A 26 4.14 2.30 -6.19
N ALA A 27 4.23 1.11 -5.60
CA ALA A 27 5.42 0.67 -4.89
C ALA A 27 6.58 0.29 -5.80
N SER A 28 6.33 -0.12 -7.04
CA SER A 28 7.37 -0.56 -7.97
C SER A 28 7.91 0.58 -8.82
N ASN A 29 7.02 1.43 -9.35
CA ASN A 29 7.37 2.42 -10.38
C ASN A 29 7.19 3.87 -9.92
N HIS A 30 6.38 4.12 -8.89
CA HIS A 30 6.04 5.47 -8.43
C HIS A 30 6.25 5.67 -6.92
N THR A 31 7.41 5.23 -6.41
CA THR A 31 7.72 5.22 -4.97
C THR A 31 7.60 6.60 -4.29
N ALA A 32 7.76 7.69 -5.05
CA ALA A 32 7.56 9.07 -4.58
C ALA A 32 6.10 9.39 -4.19
N ARG A 33 5.13 8.59 -4.67
CA ARG A 33 3.68 8.68 -4.36
C ARG A 33 3.26 7.72 -3.26
N VAL A 34 4.21 7.02 -2.64
CA VAL A 34 4.00 6.17 -1.47
C VAL A 34 4.54 6.89 -0.25
N TYR A 35 3.63 7.44 0.55
CA TYR A 35 3.94 8.20 1.75
C TYR A 35 3.83 7.31 2.98
N ILE A 36 4.76 7.46 3.91
CA ILE A 36 4.69 6.81 5.22
C ILE A 36 4.19 7.85 6.22
N SER A 37 3.13 7.56 6.96
CA SER A 37 2.63 8.46 8.00
C SER A 37 3.59 8.53 9.20
N SER A 38 3.51 9.58 10.02
CA SER A 38 4.31 9.68 11.24
C SER A 38 4.03 8.50 12.19
N HIS A 39 2.76 8.11 12.32
CA HIS A 39 2.37 6.94 13.10
C HIS A 39 3.02 5.64 12.58
N ALA A 40 3.00 5.43 11.25
CA ALA A 40 3.66 4.27 10.67
C ALA A 40 5.18 4.26 10.90
N ARG A 41 5.85 5.42 10.84
CA ARG A 41 7.29 5.51 11.12
C ARG A 41 7.61 5.11 12.55
N GLU A 42 6.85 5.60 13.52
CA GLU A 42 7.00 5.22 14.94
C GLU A 42 6.81 3.70 15.11
N ARG A 43 5.79 3.13 14.47
CA ARG A 43 5.51 1.68 14.47
C ARG A 43 6.58 0.84 13.79
N MET A 44 7.25 1.39 12.79
CA MET A 44 8.37 0.77 12.09
C MET A 44 9.62 0.74 12.97
N GLU A 45 9.95 1.87 13.61
CA GLU A 45 11.08 1.98 14.54
C GLU A 45 10.94 1.03 15.73
N GLN A 46 9.76 0.98 16.35
CA GLN A 46 9.46 0.08 17.47
C GLN A 46 9.62 -1.41 17.13
N ARG A 47 9.51 -1.78 15.84
CA ARG A 47 9.47 -3.17 15.39
C ARG A 47 10.64 -3.55 14.48
N GLY A 48 11.62 -2.66 14.31
CA GLY A 48 12.75 -2.90 13.41
C GLY A 48 12.36 -3.04 11.93
N VAL A 49 11.18 -2.58 11.52
CA VAL A 49 10.73 -2.71 10.12
C VAL A 49 11.27 -1.55 9.30
N THR A 50 12.08 -1.88 8.30
CA THR A 50 12.67 -0.90 7.39
C THR A 50 11.69 -0.46 6.31
N ARG A 51 11.95 0.71 5.72
CA ARG A 51 11.23 1.17 4.52
C ARG A 51 11.32 0.13 3.40
N MET A 52 12.48 -0.52 3.21
CA MET A 52 12.63 -1.55 2.19
C MET A 52 11.70 -2.75 2.41
N GLN A 53 11.55 -3.24 3.64
CA GLN A 53 10.61 -4.33 3.95
C GLN A 53 9.15 -3.93 3.64
N VAL A 54 8.76 -2.69 3.95
CA VAL A 54 7.42 -2.18 3.59
C VAL A 54 7.23 -2.21 2.07
N PHE A 55 8.18 -1.64 1.31
CA PHE A 55 8.09 -1.63 -0.15
C PHE A 55 8.13 -3.05 -0.75
N GLN A 56 8.88 -3.98 -0.16
CA GLN A 56 8.88 -5.39 -0.55
C GLN A 56 7.50 -6.03 -0.38
N VAL A 57 6.77 -5.73 0.70
CA VAL A 57 5.38 -6.21 0.85
C VAL A 57 4.47 -5.58 -0.21
N LEU A 58 4.56 -4.27 -0.44
CA LEU A 58 3.67 -3.58 -1.37
C LEU A 58 3.91 -3.94 -2.84
N SER A 59 5.16 -4.13 -3.26
CA SER A 59 5.55 -4.49 -4.64
C SER A 59 5.52 -5.99 -4.92
N ASN A 60 5.29 -6.84 -3.93
CA ASN A 60 5.21 -8.28 -4.14
C ASN A 60 3.82 -8.73 -4.61
N LYS A 61 3.77 -9.34 -5.79
CA LYS A 61 2.54 -9.93 -6.37
C LYS A 61 1.95 -11.07 -5.54
N HIS A 62 2.74 -11.70 -4.66
CA HIS A 62 2.28 -12.76 -3.76
C HIS A 62 1.76 -12.26 -2.41
N SER A 63 1.87 -10.97 -2.11
CA SER A 63 1.27 -10.39 -0.90
C SER A 63 -0.24 -10.59 -0.89
N ARG A 64 -0.79 -10.94 0.28
CA ARG A 64 -2.22 -11.25 0.45
C ARG A 64 -2.94 -10.06 1.05
N ILE A 65 -4.11 -9.72 0.51
CA ILE A 65 -5.01 -8.79 1.18
C ILE A 65 -5.66 -9.51 2.37
N THR A 66 -5.41 -9.02 3.58
CA THR A 66 -5.99 -9.57 4.82
C THR A 66 -7.24 -8.83 5.27
N GLU A 67 -7.39 -7.58 4.85
CA GLU A 67 -8.61 -6.78 5.00
C GLU A 67 -8.94 -6.13 3.65
N ALA A 68 -10.11 -6.46 3.11
CA ALA A 68 -10.55 -5.98 1.80
C ALA A 68 -10.65 -4.44 1.76
N PRO A 69 -10.44 -3.82 0.58
CA PRO A 69 -10.64 -2.39 0.43
C PRO A 69 -12.04 -1.97 0.88
N HIS A 70 -12.08 -1.03 1.80
CA HIS A 70 -13.32 -0.40 2.26
C HIS A 70 -13.14 1.11 2.29
N GLN A 71 -14.22 1.83 2.00
CA GLN A 71 -14.19 3.29 2.02
C GLN A 71 -14.28 3.79 3.46
N THR A 72 -13.39 4.72 3.80
CA THR A 72 -13.43 5.44 5.08
C THR A 72 -14.46 6.58 5.02
N PRO A 73 -14.90 7.15 6.16
CA PRO A 73 -15.80 8.31 6.16
C PRO A 73 -15.25 9.54 5.42
N ARG A 74 -13.95 9.58 5.13
CA ARG A 74 -13.29 10.66 4.38
C ARG A 74 -13.25 10.41 2.87
N GLY A 75 -13.80 9.29 2.40
CA GLY A 75 -13.80 8.90 1.00
C GLY A 75 -12.53 8.15 0.54
N ASP A 76 -11.48 8.13 1.35
CA ASP A 76 -10.25 7.35 1.09
C ASP A 76 -10.54 5.84 1.21
N TRP A 77 -9.86 5.01 0.42
CA TRP A 77 -9.98 3.55 0.50
C TRP A 77 -8.88 2.96 1.36
N LYS A 78 -9.23 2.08 2.29
CA LYS A 78 -8.29 1.46 3.22
C LYS A 78 -8.30 -0.06 3.05
N CYS A 79 -7.12 -0.67 3.05
CA CYS A 79 -6.95 -2.13 3.01
C CYS A 79 -5.65 -2.55 3.71
N ASN A 80 -5.54 -3.84 4.03
CA ASN A 80 -4.34 -4.41 4.64
C ASN A 80 -3.69 -5.42 3.70
N LEU A 81 -2.37 -5.35 3.57
CA LEU A 81 -1.57 -6.29 2.78
C LEU A 81 -0.57 -6.98 3.69
N GLN A 82 -0.50 -8.30 3.62
CA GLN A 82 0.47 -9.10 4.35
C GLN A 82 1.43 -9.77 3.37
N GLY A 83 2.72 -9.71 3.66
CA GLY A 83 3.76 -10.35 2.86
C GLY A 83 4.98 -10.73 3.70
N MET A 84 5.83 -11.58 3.12
CA MET A 84 7.10 -11.97 3.71
C MET A 84 8.18 -10.94 3.33
N ALA A 85 8.89 -10.40 4.32
CA ALA A 85 9.98 -9.47 4.11
C ALA A 85 11.10 -9.71 5.14
N ALA A 86 12.32 -9.91 4.66
CA ALA A 86 13.51 -10.18 5.48
C ALA A 86 13.35 -11.29 6.55
N GLY A 87 12.61 -12.36 6.25
CA GLY A 87 12.42 -13.46 7.21
C GLY A 87 11.17 -13.32 8.09
N GLU A 88 10.43 -12.22 7.99
CA GLU A 88 9.29 -11.92 8.85
C GLU A 88 8.00 -11.72 8.06
N ILE A 89 6.87 -12.05 8.68
CA ILE A 89 5.54 -11.73 8.13
C ILE A 89 5.17 -10.32 8.55
N VAL A 90 5.15 -9.41 7.58
CA VAL A 90 4.81 -8.01 7.79
C VAL A 90 3.45 -7.71 7.18
N GLU A 91 2.55 -7.14 7.98
CA GLU A 91 1.28 -6.61 7.54
C GLU A 91 1.35 -5.08 7.47
N VAL A 92 0.97 -4.51 6.33
CA VAL A 92 1.01 -3.09 6.02
C VAL A 92 -0.41 -2.61 5.75
N VAL A 93 -0.84 -1.62 6.52
CA VAL A 93 -2.14 -0.97 6.35
C VAL A 93 -1.97 0.23 5.44
N VAL A 94 -2.70 0.23 4.32
CA VAL A 94 -2.59 1.23 3.27
C VAL A 94 -3.90 1.99 3.13
N SER A 95 -3.80 3.31 2.99
CA SER A 95 -4.88 4.17 2.53
C SER A 95 -4.57 4.69 1.13
N LEU A 96 -5.39 4.31 0.16
CA LEU A 96 -5.38 4.80 -1.21
C LEU A 96 -6.22 6.07 -1.33
N LYS A 97 -5.64 7.09 -1.96
CA LYS A 97 -6.31 8.37 -2.23
C LYS A 97 -6.39 8.63 -3.72
N ARG A 98 -7.51 9.22 -4.16
CA ARG A 98 -7.77 9.63 -5.55
C ARG A 98 -7.45 8.50 -6.54
N HIS A 99 -7.91 7.29 -6.23
CA HIS A 99 -7.52 6.09 -6.96
C HIS A 99 -7.93 6.15 -8.44
N GLU A 100 -8.99 6.91 -8.75
CA GLU A 100 -9.53 7.10 -10.09
C GLU A 100 -8.70 8.03 -11.00
N ASN A 101 -7.97 9.00 -10.45
CA ASN A 101 -7.40 10.11 -11.25
C ASN A 101 -5.90 10.34 -11.02
N ASP A 102 -5.48 10.47 -9.76
CA ASP A 102 -4.11 10.84 -9.39
C ASP A 102 -3.67 10.03 -8.16
N PRO A 103 -3.46 8.72 -8.32
CA PRO A 103 -3.37 7.83 -7.18
C PRO A 103 -2.14 8.07 -6.33
N SER A 104 -2.33 7.93 -5.02
CA SER A 104 -1.27 7.90 -4.03
C SER A 104 -1.61 6.92 -2.91
N ALA A 105 -0.57 6.34 -2.31
CA ALA A 105 -0.70 5.38 -1.21
C ALA A 105 -0.09 5.97 0.06
N PHE A 106 -0.81 5.83 1.16
CA PHE A 106 -0.35 6.22 2.49
C PHE A 106 -0.24 4.98 3.36
N VAL A 107 0.97 4.66 3.82
CA VAL A 107 1.20 3.65 4.84
C VAL A 107 0.76 4.23 6.19
N VAL A 108 -0.34 3.69 6.71
CA VAL A 108 -1.00 4.15 7.93
C VAL A 108 -0.38 3.48 9.15
N THR A 109 -0.13 2.17 9.07
CA THR A 109 0.54 1.41 10.12
C THR A 109 1.20 0.17 9.54
N VAL A 110 2.10 -0.42 10.33
CA VAL A 110 2.81 -1.66 10.04
C VAL A 110 2.63 -2.57 11.25
N ILE A 111 2.54 -3.88 11.05
CA ILE A 111 2.42 -4.90 12.10
C ILE A 111 3.35 -6.05 11.73
N VAL A 112 4.18 -6.50 12.67
CA VAL A 112 4.95 -7.74 12.53
C VAL A 112 4.15 -8.85 13.23
N LYS A 113 3.95 -9.98 12.55
CA LYS A 113 3.22 -11.14 13.08
C LYS A 113 4.17 -12.30 13.37
#